data_AF-A0A061P195-F1
#
_entry.id   AF-A0A061P195-F1
#
_cell.length_a   1.000
_cell.length_b   1.000
_cell.length_c   1.000
_cell.angle_alpha   90.00
_cell.angle_beta   90.00
_cell.angle_gamma   90.00
#
_symmetry.space_group_name_H-M   'P 1'
#
loop_
_entity.id
_entity.type
_entity.pdbx_description
1 polymer ?
#
loop_
_entity_poly.entity_id
_entity_poly.type
_entity_poly.pdbx_seq_one_letter_code
_entity_poly.pdbx_strand_id
1 'polypeptide(L)'
;MTCQWHHARFDLSSGGTLDPWADDLIKYDVDVQDGIIYVDVSRKTDDVTTYHLNQLQKGLEQNLSLLIGKGIVGLLTHDTKHVQDILHAGIHFGTTSRHAGFGRGLTTLIAMVNVLPKLSQRVQVQALYQALVMVAEDASNAKPKRKLSPLTTKSETNERWYDWYTDCINVRDARGAERILLSAEKALSKEALSQLVFRAVTEHYYMDDGHLLDFHNKAFEALELCDPEYHSDILASLPIIATSAERSEEKSRWRAPIDYYEHIETALNEIETRPLNDNSTFDEADFLATLLQAQDGSSIDALKNYYIQGVPLTKLAQIITLAAATRIVHFSTQNDFDDWNTVLHTFSHAHAVHAALLRFEDPTLIRALMHTVVSLSLDSFLNIPAAKRPKPVRLEDDQLDHFLDLFDTQQPVETAASWALSYAHQHSDVRPLFAAIGEAMLREDAKFHTLQMYEAACFEYDKWDKQDVPFAKEAKDTLLIALTRYVAAHSPTPRELPRFADIAWRLHRGEKVFEQE
;
A
#
# COMPACT_ATOMS: atom_id res chain seq x y z
N MET A 1 3.18 -44.02 1.83
CA MET A 1 2.30 -43.58 0.73
C MET A 1 2.99 -42.44 -0.02
N THR A 2 2.76 -42.28 -1.31
CA THR A 2 3.27 -41.13 -2.08
C THR A 2 2.10 -40.43 -2.79
N CYS A 3 1.97 -39.11 -2.63
CA CYS A 3 0.94 -38.34 -3.35
C CYS A 3 1.25 -38.33 -4.86
N GLN A 4 0.26 -38.57 -5.71
CA GLN A 4 0.46 -38.62 -7.16
C GLN A 4 0.65 -37.23 -7.80
N TRP A 5 0.12 -36.17 -7.18
CA TRP A 5 0.20 -34.83 -7.75
C TRP A 5 1.57 -34.19 -7.55
N HIS A 6 2.06 -34.21 -6.31
CA HIS A 6 3.30 -33.53 -5.94
C HIS A 6 4.42 -34.47 -5.50
N HIS A 7 4.18 -35.78 -5.40
CA HIS A 7 5.17 -36.80 -5.01
C HIS A 7 5.69 -36.72 -3.56
N ALA A 8 4.98 -36.02 -2.66
CA ALA A 8 5.28 -36.08 -1.23
C ALA A 8 5.08 -37.48 -0.67
N ARG A 9 5.94 -37.88 0.26
CA ARG A 9 5.98 -39.20 0.88
C ARG A 9 5.48 -39.11 2.32
N PHE A 10 4.65 -40.07 2.69
CA PHE A 10 4.01 -40.13 4.00
C PHE A 10 4.23 -41.49 4.64
N ASP A 11 4.48 -41.50 5.94
CA ASP A 11 4.35 -42.70 6.75
C ASP A 11 2.86 -43.03 6.90
N LEU A 12 2.47 -44.25 6.50
CA LEU A 12 1.09 -44.72 6.57
C LEU A 12 0.59 -44.89 8.01
N SER A 13 1.50 -45.13 8.95
CA SER A 13 1.14 -45.41 10.35
C SER A 13 0.89 -44.11 11.11
N SER A 14 1.84 -43.17 11.03
CA SER A 14 1.72 -41.88 11.70
C SER A 14 0.92 -40.85 10.93
N GLY A 15 0.84 -40.96 9.60
CA GLY A 15 0.33 -39.91 8.71
C GLY A 15 1.38 -38.82 8.42
N GLY A 16 2.54 -38.85 9.08
CA GLY A 16 3.56 -37.82 8.98
C GLY A 16 4.19 -37.75 7.59
N THR A 17 4.39 -36.53 7.09
CA THR A 17 5.13 -36.26 5.85
C THR A 17 6.64 -36.34 6.08
N LEU A 18 7.33 -36.99 5.16
CA LEU A 18 8.80 -36.97 5.08
C LEU A 18 9.31 -35.76 4.29
N ASP A 19 8.41 -35.08 3.60
CA ASP A 19 8.68 -33.97 2.70
C ASP A 19 8.09 -32.69 3.33
N PRO A 20 8.92 -31.82 3.94
CA PRO A 20 8.45 -30.69 4.78
C PRO A 20 7.53 -29.70 4.07
N TRP A 21 7.65 -29.62 2.74
CA TRP A 21 6.83 -28.79 1.87
C TRP A 21 5.38 -29.30 1.69
N ALA A 22 5.09 -30.53 2.14
CA ALA A 22 3.74 -31.06 2.24
C ALA A 22 3.23 -31.05 3.70
N ASP A 23 1.93 -31.26 3.86
CA ASP A 23 1.30 -31.40 5.16
C ASP A 23 1.10 -32.87 5.53
N ASP A 24 1.02 -33.17 6.82
CA ASP A 24 0.69 -34.50 7.31
C ASP A 24 -0.71 -34.95 6.83
N LEU A 25 -0.89 -36.25 6.65
CA LEU A 25 -2.18 -36.82 6.28
C LEU A 25 -3.14 -36.79 7.47
N ILE A 26 -4.38 -36.39 7.20
CA ILE A 26 -5.48 -36.59 8.15
C ILE A 26 -5.70 -38.10 8.30
N LYS A 27 -5.67 -38.57 9.55
CA LYS A 27 -6.02 -39.94 9.91
C LYS A 27 -7.44 -40.00 10.42
N TYR A 28 -8.13 -41.07 10.05
CA TYR A 28 -9.45 -41.40 10.53
C TYR A 28 -9.36 -42.69 11.32
N ASP A 29 -10.12 -42.77 12.41
CA ASP A 29 -10.23 -44.03 13.14
C ASP A 29 -10.97 -45.04 12.29
N VAL A 30 -10.52 -46.29 12.39
CA VAL A 30 -11.10 -47.40 11.67
C VAL A 30 -11.45 -48.51 12.65
N ASP A 31 -12.65 -49.05 12.49
CA ASP A 31 -13.10 -50.26 13.16
C ASP A 31 -13.33 -51.35 12.10
N VAL A 32 -12.77 -52.53 12.31
CA VAL A 32 -12.83 -53.63 11.34
C VAL A 32 -13.64 -54.76 11.93
N GLN A 33 -14.87 -54.94 11.44
CA GLN A 33 -15.79 -55.98 11.89
C GLN A 33 -16.10 -56.92 10.73
N ASP A 34 -15.82 -58.22 10.88
CA ASP A 34 -16.12 -59.26 9.89
C ASP A 34 -15.65 -58.95 8.45
N GLY A 35 -14.51 -58.25 8.31
CA GLY A 35 -13.95 -57.85 7.02
C GLY A 35 -14.55 -56.57 6.42
N ILE A 36 -15.48 -55.92 7.11
CA ILE A 36 -16.02 -54.59 6.77
C ILE A 36 -15.22 -53.53 7.56
N ILE A 37 -14.73 -52.51 6.85
CA ILE A 37 -14.00 -51.38 7.44
C ILE A 37 -14.98 -50.23 7.64
N TYR A 38 -15.25 -49.90 8.90
CA TYR A 38 -15.98 -48.70 9.30
C TYR A 38 -14.97 -47.59 9.55
N VAL A 39 -15.19 -46.42 8.93
CA VAL A 39 -14.30 -45.25 9.06
C VAL A 39 -15.06 -44.18 9.82
N ASP A 40 -14.53 -43.73 10.95
CA ASP A 40 -15.03 -42.55 11.64
C ASP A 40 -14.50 -41.30 10.94
N VAL A 41 -15.37 -40.65 10.16
CA VAL A 41 -15.05 -39.42 9.43
C VAL A 41 -15.16 -38.16 10.29
N SER A 42 -15.50 -38.28 11.57
CA SER A 42 -15.43 -37.15 12.49
C SER A 42 -13.96 -36.74 12.69
N ARG A 43 -13.65 -35.45 12.53
CA ARG A 43 -12.30 -34.94 12.77
C ARG A 43 -12.01 -34.99 14.27
N LYS A 44 -10.97 -35.73 14.67
CA LYS A 44 -10.47 -35.79 16.06
C LYS A 44 -9.82 -34.51 16.57
N THR A 45 -9.51 -33.55 15.71
CA THR A 45 -8.97 -32.26 16.15
C THR A 45 -10.12 -31.43 16.69
N ASP A 46 -10.35 -31.51 18.00
CA ASP A 46 -11.30 -30.64 18.70
C ASP A 46 -10.94 -29.15 18.55
N ASP A 47 -9.70 -28.84 18.14
CA ASP A 47 -9.20 -27.49 17.89
C ASP A 47 -8.76 -27.30 16.41
N VAL A 48 -9.75 -27.07 15.55
CA VAL A 48 -9.58 -26.79 14.11
C VAL A 48 -8.81 -25.48 13.89
N THR A 49 -9.00 -24.49 14.76
CA THR A 49 -8.33 -23.19 14.69
C THR A 49 -6.83 -23.33 14.88
N THR A 50 -6.38 -24.00 15.95
CA THR A 50 -4.94 -24.24 16.20
C THR A 50 -4.28 -25.01 15.07
N TYR A 51 -4.97 -26.01 14.49
CA TYR A 51 -4.45 -26.73 13.33
C TYR A 51 -4.18 -25.81 12.14
N HIS A 52 -5.13 -24.93 11.78
CA HIS A 52 -4.94 -24.02 10.65
C HIS A 52 -3.97 -22.87 10.94
N LEU A 53 -3.84 -22.42 12.19
CA LEU A 53 -2.79 -21.46 12.59
C LEU A 53 -1.40 -22.06 12.47
N ASN A 54 -1.20 -23.30 12.93
CA ASN A 54 0.09 -24.00 12.77
C ASN A 54 0.46 -24.18 11.29
N GLN A 55 -0.54 -24.46 10.45
CA GLN A 55 -0.36 -24.56 9.01
C GLN A 55 0.05 -23.24 8.38
N LEU A 56 -0.62 -22.15 8.77
CA LEU A 56 -0.25 -20.81 8.33
C LEU A 56 1.18 -20.46 8.76
N GLN A 57 1.53 -20.68 10.02
CA GLN A 57 2.87 -20.44 10.55
C GLN A 57 3.94 -21.23 9.79
N LYS A 58 3.74 -22.55 9.61
CA LYS A 58 4.64 -23.41 8.82
C LYS A 58 4.75 -22.91 7.37
N GLY A 59 3.64 -22.46 6.80
CA GLY A 59 3.59 -21.87 5.46
C GLY A 59 4.45 -20.63 5.33
N LEU A 60 4.35 -19.71 6.29
CA LEU A 60 5.17 -18.49 6.34
C LEU A 60 6.66 -18.82 6.53
N GLU A 61 6.99 -19.64 7.52
CA GLU A 61 8.38 -19.99 7.88
C GLU A 61 9.14 -20.71 6.78
N GLN A 62 8.46 -21.57 6.01
CA GLN A 62 9.07 -22.36 4.95
C GLN A 62 8.80 -21.80 3.54
N ASN A 63 8.14 -20.64 3.45
CA ASN A 63 7.73 -20.03 2.19
C ASN A 63 6.92 -20.99 1.28
N LEU A 64 5.90 -21.63 1.86
CA LEU A 64 5.05 -22.63 1.22
C LEU A 64 3.65 -22.07 0.97
N SER A 65 3.42 -21.52 -0.21
CA SER A 65 2.16 -20.86 -0.57
C SER A 65 0.94 -21.78 -0.37
N LEU A 66 1.04 -23.07 -0.69
CA LEU A 66 -0.08 -23.99 -0.47
C LEU A 66 -0.50 -24.11 1.00
N LEU A 67 0.43 -24.10 1.95
CA LEU A 67 0.10 -24.15 3.38
C LEU A 67 -0.47 -22.83 3.88
N ILE A 68 0.05 -21.70 3.39
CA ILE A 68 -0.52 -20.37 3.64
C ILE A 68 -1.99 -20.36 3.20
N GLY A 69 -2.28 -20.79 1.96
CA GLY A 69 -3.64 -20.85 1.44
C GLY A 69 -4.56 -21.78 2.24
N LYS A 70 -4.09 -22.99 2.60
CA LYS A 70 -4.87 -23.91 3.45
C LYS A 70 -5.14 -23.36 4.85
N GLY A 71 -4.19 -22.66 5.45
CA GLY A 71 -4.34 -21.98 6.73
C GLY A 71 -5.45 -20.93 6.67
N ILE A 72 -5.36 -20.01 5.71
CA ILE A 72 -6.34 -18.94 5.52
C ILE A 72 -7.74 -19.48 5.23
N VAL A 73 -7.86 -20.41 4.27
CA VAL A 73 -9.16 -21.01 3.91
C VAL A 73 -9.77 -21.71 5.12
N GLY A 74 -8.99 -22.52 5.84
CA GLY A 74 -9.47 -23.23 7.02
C GLY A 74 -9.95 -22.31 8.14
N LEU A 75 -9.20 -21.23 8.41
CA LEU A 75 -9.57 -20.24 9.41
C LEU A 75 -10.85 -19.47 9.01
N LEU A 76 -10.89 -18.91 7.79
CA LEU A 76 -12.02 -18.07 7.36
C LEU A 76 -13.30 -18.86 7.03
N THR A 77 -13.20 -20.15 6.74
CA THR A 77 -14.38 -21.02 6.59
C THR A 77 -14.93 -21.48 7.95
N HIS A 78 -14.11 -21.46 9.00
CA HIS A 78 -14.55 -21.75 10.36
C HIS A 78 -15.26 -20.53 10.99
N ASP A 79 -14.60 -19.37 11.01
CA ASP A 79 -15.17 -18.09 11.45
C ASP A 79 -14.42 -16.94 10.76
N THR A 80 -15.16 -15.99 10.18
CA THR A 80 -14.57 -14.81 9.53
C THR A 80 -13.84 -13.90 10.51
N LYS A 81 -14.07 -14.03 11.83
CA LYS A 81 -13.30 -13.29 12.86
C LYS A 81 -11.82 -13.66 12.89
N HIS A 82 -11.44 -14.82 12.37
CA HIS A 82 -10.04 -15.24 12.29
C HIS A 82 -9.17 -14.40 11.34
N VAL A 83 -9.74 -13.40 10.66
CA VAL A 83 -8.95 -12.33 10.01
C VAL A 83 -7.93 -11.73 10.99
N GLN A 84 -8.32 -11.53 12.27
CA GLN A 84 -7.42 -10.97 13.28
C GLN A 84 -6.24 -11.91 13.57
N ASP A 85 -6.47 -13.21 13.71
CA ASP A 85 -5.40 -14.18 13.94
C ASP A 85 -4.46 -14.30 12.73
N ILE A 86 -5.00 -14.20 11.52
CA ILE A 86 -4.21 -14.19 10.27
C ILE A 86 -3.32 -12.95 10.20
N LEU A 87 -3.87 -11.77 10.51
CA LEU A 87 -3.12 -10.51 10.58
C LEU A 87 -1.99 -10.62 11.61
N HIS A 88 -2.30 -11.08 12.82
CA HIS A 88 -1.32 -11.25 13.90
C HIS A 88 -0.20 -12.22 13.52
N ALA A 89 -0.51 -13.35 12.88
CA ALA A 89 0.49 -14.29 12.39
C ALA A 89 1.41 -13.66 11.34
N GLY A 90 0.85 -12.93 10.37
CA GLY A 90 1.62 -12.21 9.36
C GLY A 90 2.50 -11.11 9.93
N ILE A 91 1.97 -10.31 10.86
CA ILE A 91 2.71 -9.22 11.53
C ILE A 91 3.85 -9.76 12.37
N HIS A 92 3.60 -10.77 13.21
CA HIS A 92 4.63 -11.39 14.02
C HIS A 92 5.76 -11.96 13.15
N PHE A 93 5.40 -12.76 12.14
CA PHE A 93 6.39 -13.35 11.26
C PHE A 93 7.16 -12.27 10.47
N GLY A 94 6.48 -11.35 9.81
CA GLY A 94 7.12 -10.33 8.97
C GLY A 94 8.03 -9.37 9.73
N THR A 95 7.70 -9.03 10.99
CA THR A 95 8.51 -8.13 11.82
C THR A 95 9.70 -8.82 12.50
N THR A 96 9.62 -10.13 12.75
CA THR A 96 10.69 -10.89 13.43
C THR A 96 11.58 -11.70 12.49
N SER A 97 11.08 -12.13 11.34
CA SER A 97 11.83 -13.00 10.40
C SER A 97 12.62 -12.23 9.35
N ARG A 98 12.50 -10.90 9.32
CA ARG A 98 13.16 -10.03 8.34
C ARG A 98 14.03 -8.94 8.99
N HIS A 99 15.35 -9.09 8.94
CA HIS A 99 16.29 -8.09 9.46
C HIS A 99 16.18 -6.73 8.77
N ALA A 100 15.79 -6.70 7.50
CA ALA A 100 15.60 -5.47 6.74
C ALA A 100 14.36 -4.65 7.17
N GLY A 101 13.60 -5.11 8.19
CA GLY A 101 12.53 -4.32 8.81
C GLY A 101 11.17 -4.43 8.14
N PHE A 102 10.31 -3.45 8.40
CA PHE A 102 9.00 -3.34 7.73
C PHE A 102 9.19 -3.16 6.22
N GLY A 103 8.31 -3.72 5.39
CA GLY A 103 8.50 -3.71 3.94
C GLY A 103 7.23 -4.04 3.18
N ARG A 104 7.40 -4.32 1.88
CA ARG A 104 6.31 -4.46 0.91
C ARG A 104 5.26 -5.49 1.33
N GLY A 105 5.67 -6.68 1.76
CA GLY A 105 4.74 -7.73 2.18
C GLY A 105 3.84 -7.30 3.34
N LEU A 106 4.41 -6.67 4.38
CA LEU A 106 3.63 -6.15 5.51
C LEU A 106 2.75 -4.97 5.10
N THR A 107 3.25 -4.06 4.27
CA THR A 107 2.45 -2.98 3.70
C THR A 107 1.24 -3.54 2.92
N THR A 108 1.44 -4.57 2.10
CA THR A 108 0.35 -5.25 1.39
C THR A 108 -0.62 -5.93 2.35
N LEU A 109 -0.16 -6.59 3.40
CA LEU A 109 -1.04 -7.22 4.39
C LEU A 109 -1.97 -6.20 5.03
N ILE A 110 -1.44 -5.06 5.48
CA ILE A 110 -2.25 -4.01 6.08
C ILE A 110 -3.22 -3.41 5.06
N ALA A 111 -2.75 -3.09 3.86
CA ALA A 111 -3.61 -2.57 2.79
C ALA A 111 -4.76 -3.55 2.46
N MET A 112 -4.48 -4.85 2.36
CA MET A 112 -5.50 -5.86 2.07
C MET A 112 -6.49 -6.03 3.21
N VAL A 113 -6.04 -5.98 4.47
CA VAL A 113 -6.92 -6.01 5.65
C VAL A 113 -7.89 -4.82 5.66
N ASN A 114 -7.42 -3.61 5.35
CA ASN A 114 -8.26 -2.40 5.30
C ASN A 114 -9.42 -2.52 4.30
N VAL A 115 -9.21 -3.21 3.19
CA VAL A 115 -10.21 -3.33 2.11
C VAL A 115 -11.09 -4.58 2.19
N LEU A 116 -10.83 -5.54 3.10
CA LEU A 116 -11.65 -6.75 3.23
C LEU A 116 -13.17 -6.46 3.30
N PRO A 117 -13.66 -5.43 4.02
CA PRO A 117 -15.09 -5.14 4.08
C PRO A 117 -15.72 -4.79 2.73
N LYS A 118 -14.92 -4.44 1.71
CA LYS A 118 -15.37 -4.14 0.34
C LYS A 118 -15.36 -5.36 -0.58
N LEU A 119 -14.78 -6.48 -0.13
CA LEU A 119 -14.56 -7.67 -0.95
C LEU A 119 -15.53 -8.80 -0.57
N SER A 120 -15.90 -9.64 -1.55
CA SER A 120 -16.65 -10.87 -1.27
C SER A 120 -15.79 -11.87 -0.48
N GLN A 121 -16.40 -12.79 0.28
CA GLN A 121 -15.65 -13.72 1.14
C GLN A 121 -14.60 -14.53 0.37
N ARG A 122 -14.90 -14.96 -0.86
CA ARG A 122 -13.94 -15.67 -1.71
C ARG A 122 -12.74 -14.80 -2.07
N VAL A 123 -12.98 -13.52 -2.36
CA VAL A 123 -11.95 -12.56 -2.75
C VAL A 123 -11.14 -12.09 -1.53
N GLN A 124 -11.75 -12.01 -0.34
CA GLN A 124 -11.04 -11.79 0.94
C GLN A 124 -9.95 -12.84 1.19
N VAL A 125 -10.25 -14.12 0.90
CA VAL A 125 -9.25 -15.20 0.99
C VAL A 125 -8.08 -14.93 0.04
N GLN A 126 -8.35 -14.53 -1.21
CA GLN A 126 -7.30 -14.20 -2.19
C GLN A 126 -6.45 -13.01 -1.76
N ALA A 127 -7.09 -11.96 -1.22
CA ALA A 127 -6.40 -10.76 -0.71
C ALA A 127 -5.39 -11.12 0.39
N LEU A 128 -5.82 -11.86 1.41
CA LEU A 128 -4.94 -12.29 2.51
C LEU A 128 -3.89 -13.30 2.03
N TYR A 129 -4.25 -14.17 1.09
CA TYR A 129 -3.33 -15.16 0.53
C TYR A 129 -2.18 -14.50 -0.21
N GLN A 130 -2.46 -13.60 -1.16
CA GLN A 130 -1.43 -12.88 -1.89
C GLN A 130 -0.56 -12.05 -0.95
N ALA A 131 -1.17 -11.34 0.00
CA ALA A 131 -0.44 -10.57 1.00
C ALA A 131 0.54 -11.42 1.82
N LEU A 132 0.09 -12.56 2.35
CA LEU A 132 0.92 -13.43 3.19
C LEU A 132 1.98 -14.20 2.39
N VAL A 133 1.74 -14.48 1.10
CA VAL A 133 2.80 -14.97 0.20
C VAL A 133 3.90 -13.91 0.07
N MET A 134 3.55 -12.64 -0.15
CA MET A 134 4.56 -11.56 -0.21
C MET A 134 5.30 -11.38 1.13
N VAL A 135 4.61 -11.52 2.26
CA VAL A 135 5.25 -11.52 3.60
C VAL A 135 6.27 -12.65 3.75
N ALA A 136 5.91 -13.87 3.30
CA ALA A 136 6.80 -15.03 3.32
C ALA A 136 8.01 -14.84 2.40
N GLU A 137 7.79 -14.32 1.19
CA GLU A 137 8.84 -14.03 0.20
C GLU A 137 9.84 -12.98 0.72
N ASP A 138 9.35 -11.89 1.33
CA ASP A 138 10.19 -10.84 1.89
C ASP A 138 11.11 -11.34 3.03
N ALA A 139 10.73 -12.41 3.72
CA ALA A 139 11.53 -13.06 4.77
C ALA A 139 12.34 -14.27 4.26
N SER A 140 12.09 -14.74 3.05
CA SER A 140 12.74 -15.92 2.49
C SER A 140 14.24 -15.67 2.32
N ASN A 141 15.06 -16.56 2.90
CA ASN A 141 16.53 -16.42 2.98
C ASN A 141 17.02 -15.15 3.70
N ALA A 142 16.13 -14.42 4.38
CA ALA A 142 16.50 -13.27 5.18
C ALA A 142 17.03 -13.71 6.55
N LYS A 143 17.92 -12.92 7.13
CA LYS A 143 18.32 -13.08 8.53
C LYS A 143 17.15 -12.64 9.42
N PRO A 144 16.80 -13.38 10.49
CA PRO A 144 15.82 -12.92 11.46
C PRO A 144 16.25 -11.62 12.15
N LYS A 145 15.28 -10.77 12.46
CA LYS A 145 15.48 -9.58 13.28
C LYS A 145 15.51 -9.97 14.76
N ARG A 146 16.46 -9.43 15.51
CA ARG A 146 16.50 -9.54 16.97
C ARG A 146 16.14 -8.19 17.57
N LYS A 147 14.96 -8.09 18.15
CA LYS A 147 14.48 -6.88 18.86
C LYS A 147 15.41 -6.53 20.01
N LEU A 148 15.78 -5.25 20.11
CA LEU A 148 16.59 -4.70 21.19
C LEU A 148 15.73 -4.40 22.42
N SER A 149 16.39 -4.18 23.56
CA SER A 149 15.72 -3.69 24.77
C SER A 149 15.69 -2.15 24.79
N PRO A 150 14.64 -1.55 25.36
CA PRO A 150 14.56 -0.10 25.53
C PRO A 150 15.70 0.44 26.40
N LEU A 151 15.86 1.76 26.44
CA LEU A 151 16.76 2.44 27.37
C LEU A 151 16.36 2.15 28.82
N THR A 152 17.35 2.10 29.71
CA THR A 152 17.11 1.92 31.16
C THR A 152 16.56 3.18 31.84
N THR A 153 16.49 4.30 31.12
CA THR A 153 16.16 5.62 31.66
C THR A 153 14.68 5.97 31.53
N LYS A 154 14.08 6.41 32.64
CA LYS A 154 12.78 7.11 32.68
C LYS A 154 12.99 8.60 32.34
N SER A 155 13.44 8.89 31.12
CA SER A 155 13.63 10.29 30.69
C SER A 155 12.27 10.96 30.48
N GLU A 156 12.00 12.03 31.23
CA GLU A 156 10.68 12.69 31.33
C GLU A 156 10.44 13.82 30.29
N THR A 157 11.31 14.01 29.29
CA THR A 157 11.17 15.12 28.33
C THR A 157 10.99 14.64 26.89
N ASN A 158 9.83 14.97 26.30
CA ASN A 158 9.43 14.61 24.93
C ASN A 158 10.37 15.18 23.84
N GLU A 159 10.81 16.43 23.98
CA GLU A 159 11.70 17.10 23.00
C GLU A 159 13.03 16.34 22.82
N ARG A 160 13.59 15.81 23.90
CA ARG A 160 14.85 15.06 23.85
C ARG A 160 14.73 13.75 23.08
N TRP A 161 13.56 13.11 23.10
CA TRP A 161 13.32 11.90 22.31
C TRP A 161 13.31 12.20 20.81
N TYR A 162 12.79 13.37 20.44
CA TYR A 162 12.80 13.84 19.06
C TYR A 162 14.22 14.05 18.55
N ASP A 163 15.00 14.89 19.24
CA ASP A 163 16.37 15.20 18.84
C ASP A 163 17.22 13.92 18.71
N TRP A 164 17.13 13.02 19.70
CA TRP A 164 17.88 11.77 19.67
C TRP A 164 17.45 10.82 18.56
N TYR A 165 16.14 10.70 18.31
CA TYR A 165 15.66 9.81 17.25
C TYR A 165 16.11 10.34 15.89
N THR A 166 15.89 11.63 15.63
CA THR A 166 16.30 12.31 14.40
C THR A 166 17.82 12.25 14.20
N ASP A 167 18.63 12.51 15.24
CA ASP A 167 20.08 12.36 15.19
C ASP A 167 20.50 10.94 14.78
N CYS A 168 19.88 9.90 15.38
CA CYS A 168 20.15 8.52 15.02
C CYS A 168 19.78 8.23 13.56
N ILE A 169 18.68 8.77 13.06
CA ILE A 169 18.32 8.65 11.64
C ILE A 169 19.36 9.33 10.75
N ASN A 170 19.77 10.55 11.09
CA ASN A 170 20.70 11.35 10.32
C ASN A 170 22.09 10.71 10.20
N VAL A 171 22.58 10.08 11.27
CA VAL A 171 23.86 9.36 11.30
C VAL A 171 23.75 7.86 10.98
N ARG A 172 22.57 7.41 10.55
CA ARG A 172 22.27 6.01 10.17
C ARG A 172 22.51 4.99 11.29
N ASP A 173 22.28 5.36 12.56
CA ASP A 173 22.32 4.46 13.72
C ASP A 173 20.95 3.78 13.97
N ALA A 174 20.70 2.69 13.25
CA ALA A 174 19.48 1.90 13.41
C ALA A 174 19.28 1.38 14.84
N ARG A 175 20.36 1.06 15.56
CA ARG A 175 20.28 0.47 16.91
C ARG A 175 19.94 1.51 17.95
N GLY A 176 20.55 2.69 17.86
CA GLY A 176 20.20 3.85 18.68
C GLY A 176 18.73 4.22 18.50
N ALA A 177 18.31 4.40 17.24
CA ALA A 177 16.93 4.70 16.87
C ALA A 177 15.92 3.65 17.38
N GLU A 178 16.24 2.35 17.27
CA GLU A 178 15.36 1.27 17.80
C GLU A 178 15.19 1.35 19.31
N ARG A 179 16.27 1.55 20.05
CA ARG A 179 16.18 1.64 21.52
C ARG A 179 15.41 2.88 21.96
N ILE A 180 15.56 3.99 21.24
CA ILE A 180 14.80 5.22 21.47
C ILE A 180 13.32 4.99 21.23
N LEU A 181 12.96 4.45 20.06
CA LEU A 181 11.56 4.25 19.68
C LEU A 181 10.84 3.29 20.63
N LEU A 182 11.49 2.19 21.04
CA LEU A 182 10.96 1.25 22.03
C LEU A 182 10.84 1.84 23.45
N SER A 183 11.59 2.90 23.74
CA SER A 183 11.45 3.62 25.02
C SER A 183 10.34 4.65 24.94
N ALA A 184 10.24 5.35 23.81
CA ALA A 184 9.22 6.34 23.53
C ALA A 184 7.82 5.72 23.52
N GLU A 185 7.65 4.51 22.96
CA GLU A 185 6.38 3.77 22.99
C GLU A 185 5.79 3.62 24.40
N LYS A 186 6.64 3.46 25.42
CA LYS A 186 6.20 3.31 26.82
C LYS A 186 5.92 4.63 27.52
N ALA A 187 6.40 5.74 26.97
CA ALA A 187 6.41 7.04 27.60
C ALA A 187 5.44 8.04 26.94
N LEU A 188 5.21 7.90 25.65
CA LEU A 188 4.42 8.83 24.83
C LEU A 188 2.99 8.32 24.62
N SER A 189 2.07 9.26 24.36
CA SER A 189 0.79 8.91 23.76
C SER A 189 0.98 8.40 22.32
N LYS A 190 -0.02 7.71 21.77
CA LYS A 190 0.00 7.28 20.35
C LYS A 190 0.20 8.46 19.39
N GLU A 191 -0.40 9.60 19.71
CA GLU A 191 -0.27 10.84 18.95
C GLU A 191 1.17 11.38 18.99
N ALA A 192 1.75 11.52 20.18
CA ALA A 192 3.13 12.01 20.34
C ALA A 192 4.16 11.03 19.75
N LEU A 193 3.90 9.71 19.80
CA LEU A 193 4.70 8.71 19.11
C LEU A 193 4.62 8.85 17.59
N SER A 194 3.44 9.16 17.05
CA SER A 194 3.27 9.46 15.62
C SER A 194 4.05 10.70 15.23
N GLN A 195 3.91 11.80 15.97
CA GLN A 195 4.67 13.04 15.74
C GLN A 195 6.19 12.79 15.76
N LEU A 196 6.70 12.05 16.76
CA LEU A 196 8.12 11.66 16.85
C LEU A 196 8.62 10.99 15.57
N VAL A 197 7.90 9.96 15.10
CA VAL A 197 8.33 9.16 13.95
C VAL A 197 8.18 9.94 12.65
N PHE A 198 7.03 10.59 12.45
CA PHE A 198 6.71 11.25 11.19
C PHE A 198 7.53 12.51 10.94
N ARG A 199 7.91 13.24 11.99
CA ARG A 199 8.89 14.33 11.87
C ARG A 199 10.25 13.83 11.38
N ALA A 200 10.77 12.75 11.98
CA ALA A 200 12.08 12.22 11.59
C ALA A 200 12.11 11.66 10.16
N VAL A 201 11.05 10.99 9.70
CA VAL A 201 10.98 10.47 8.31
C VAL A 201 10.67 11.55 7.27
N THR A 202 10.36 12.77 7.69
CA THR A 202 10.13 13.92 6.80
C THR A 202 11.23 14.98 6.92
N GLU A 203 12.26 14.71 7.72
CA GLU A 203 13.47 15.54 7.81
C GLU A 203 14.26 15.54 6.49
N HIS A 204 14.29 14.39 5.80
CA HIS A 204 14.89 14.23 4.47
C HIS A 204 13.81 14.05 3.40
N TYR A 205 14.17 14.35 2.16
CA TYR A 205 13.21 14.60 1.10
C TYR A 205 12.85 13.30 0.41
N TYR A 206 11.55 13.03 0.33
CA TYR A 206 10.96 11.96 -0.49
C TYR A 206 11.80 10.67 -0.49
N MET A 207 12.08 10.16 0.71
CA MET A 207 13.05 9.08 0.91
C MET A 207 12.56 7.76 0.28
N ASP A 208 13.50 7.03 -0.33
CA ASP A 208 13.23 5.81 -1.13
C ASP A 208 12.06 6.00 -2.11
N ASP A 209 12.07 7.10 -2.85
CA ASP A 209 11.02 7.47 -3.81
C ASP A 209 9.60 7.47 -3.20
N GLY A 210 9.51 7.82 -1.91
CA GLY A 210 8.27 7.93 -1.15
C GLY A 210 7.90 6.69 -0.34
N HIS A 211 8.54 5.54 -0.56
CA HIS A 211 8.22 4.29 0.16
C HIS A 211 8.42 4.40 1.66
N LEU A 212 9.39 5.20 2.12
CA LEU A 212 9.67 5.28 3.54
C LEU A 212 8.45 5.78 4.32
N LEU A 213 7.84 6.88 3.89
CA LEU A 213 6.66 7.45 4.57
C LEU A 213 5.46 6.51 4.49
N ASP A 214 5.23 5.92 3.32
CA ASP A 214 4.17 4.94 3.11
C ASP A 214 4.30 3.73 4.06
N PHE A 215 5.49 3.14 4.19
CA PHE A 215 5.72 2.02 5.10
C PHE A 215 5.49 2.41 6.57
N HIS A 216 5.90 3.62 6.96
CA HIS A 216 5.63 4.12 8.31
C HIS A 216 4.14 4.38 8.53
N ASN A 217 3.41 4.91 7.54
CA ASN A 217 1.96 5.04 7.64
C ASN A 217 1.28 3.69 7.85
N LYS A 218 1.64 2.68 7.06
CA LYS A 218 1.07 1.33 7.17
C LYS A 218 1.47 0.60 8.45
N ALA A 219 2.67 0.85 8.97
CA ALA A 219 3.05 0.35 10.29
C ALA A 219 2.19 0.95 11.41
N PHE A 220 1.81 2.23 11.34
CA PHE A 220 0.93 2.81 12.35
C PHE A 220 -0.54 2.37 12.18
N GLU A 221 -1.02 2.16 10.97
CA GLU A 221 -2.29 1.45 10.76
C GLU A 221 -2.24 0.04 11.39
N ALA A 222 -1.11 -0.67 11.28
CA ALA A 222 -0.93 -1.95 11.96
C ALA A 222 -1.02 -1.83 13.50
N LEU A 223 -0.54 -0.74 14.10
CA LEU A 223 -0.69 -0.48 15.55
C LEU A 223 -2.15 -0.22 15.97
N GLU A 224 -3.00 0.22 15.04
CA GLU A 224 -4.44 0.40 15.28
C GLU A 224 -5.21 -0.93 15.11
N LEU A 225 -4.76 -1.78 14.18
CA LEU A 225 -5.42 -3.05 13.85
C LEU A 225 -4.98 -4.22 14.75
N CYS A 226 -3.74 -4.21 15.26
CA CYS A 226 -3.19 -5.32 16.04
C CYS A 226 -3.28 -5.08 17.55
N ASP A 227 -3.31 -6.19 18.30
CA ASP A 227 -3.26 -6.16 19.76
C ASP A 227 -1.92 -5.59 20.29
N PRO A 228 -1.91 -5.00 21.52
CA PRO A 228 -0.74 -4.32 22.08
C PRO A 228 0.55 -5.15 22.15
N GLU A 229 0.45 -6.48 22.23
CA GLU A 229 1.61 -7.37 22.30
C GLU A 229 2.48 -7.33 21.03
N TYR A 230 1.90 -6.97 19.88
CA TYR A 230 2.62 -6.87 18.60
C TYR A 230 3.26 -5.49 18.38
N HIS A 231 2.86 -4.45 19.13
CA HIS A 231 3.26 -3.05 18.88
C HIS A 231 4.77 -2.86 18.92
N SER A 232 5.44 -3.50 19.90
CA SER A 232 6.89 -3.39 20.06
C SER A 232 7.67 -4.02 18.90
N ASP A 233 7.18 -5.09 18.27
CA ASP A 233 7.85 -5.71 17.11
C ASP A 233 7.65 -4.88 15.85
N ILE A 234 6.44 -4.33 15.66
CA ILE A 234 6.13 -3.39 14.57
C ILE A 234 7.08 -2.19 14.65
N LEU A 235 7.13 -1.50 15.79
CA LEU A 235 7.98 -0.33 15.97
C LEU A 235 9.47 -0.65 15.85
N ALA A 236 9.93 -1.77 16.41
CA ALA A 236 11.32 -2.18 16.28
C ALA A 236 11.73 -2.39 14.82
N SER A 237 10.80 -2.71 13.92
CA SER A 237 11.09 -2.99 12.52
C SER A 237 11.32 -1.73 11.65
N LEU A 238 11.00 -0.52 12.16
CA LEU A 238 11.07 0.75 11.41
C LEU A 238 12.46 1.43 11.33
N PRO A 239 13.28 1.46 12.39
CA PRO A 239 14.57 2.18 12.37
C PRO A 239 15.53 1.77 11.26
N ILE A 240 15.58 0.47 10.91
CA ILE A 240 16.51 -0.02 9.89
C ILE A 240 16.15 0.50 8.49
N ILE A 241 14.86 0.67 8.19
CA ILE A 241 14.43 1.24 6.91
C ILE A 241 14.71 2.75 6.86
N ALA A 242 14.40 3.47 7.94
CA ALA A 242 14.67 4.91 8.02
C ALA A 242 16.16 5.26 7.93
N THR A 243 17.03 4.45 8.53
CA THR A 243 18.49 4.67 8.50
C THR A 243 19.16 4.19 7.21
N SER A 244 18.50 3.34 6.43
CA SER A 244 19.06 2.80 5.18
C SER A 244 18.54 3.52 3.93
N ALA A 245 17.50 4.35 4.07
CA ALA A 245 16.86 5.00 2.94
C ALA A 245 17.80 5.94 2.16
N GLU A 246 17.56 5.99 0.85
CA GLU A 246 18.09 6.99 -0.06
C GLU A 246 17.32 8.30 0.11
N ARG A 247 18.03 9.42 0.01
CA ARG A 247 17.48 10.76 0.20
C ARG A 247 17.36 11.45 -1.16
N SER A 248 16.17 11.92 -1.51
CA SER A 248 15.94 12.46 -2.85
C SER A 248 16.66 13.78 -3.11
N GLU A 249 16.96 14.57 -2.08
CA GLU A 249 17.76 15.79 -2.21
C GLU A 249 19.22 15.55 -2.65
N GLU A 250 19.69 14.30 -2.57
CA GLU A 250 21.00 13.87 -3.06
C GLU A 250 20.96 13.49 -4.55
N LYS A 251 19.77 13.34 -5.15
CA LYS A 251 19.56 12.96 -6.56
C LYS A 251 19.55 14.20 -7.47
N SER A 252 20.17 14.10 -8.64
CA SER A 252 20.28 15.21 -9.60
C SER A 252 18.92 15.79 -10.03
N ARG A 253 17.90 14.94 -10.18
CA ARG A 253 16.54 15.34 -10.60
C ARG A 253 15.87 16.32 -9.63
N TRP A 254 16.26 16.32 -8.35
CA TRP A 254 15.75 17.26 -7.34
C TRP A 254 16.54 18.57 -7.26
N ARG A 255 17.72 18.63 -7.91
CA ARG A 255 18.66 19.76 -7.84
C ARG A 255 18.85 20.49 -9.16
N ALA A 256 18.48 19.88 -10.29
CA ALA A 256 18.65 20.45 -11.62
C ALA A 256 17.55 19.99 -12.60
N PRO A 257 17.10 20.84 -13.54
CA PRO A 257 17.54 22.23 -13.76
C PRO A 257 16.99 23.22 -12.73
N ILE A 258 15.99 22.83 -11.96
CA ILE A 258 15.41 23.59 -10.85
C ILE A 258 15.91 22.97 -9.55
N ASP A 259 16.40 23.79 -8.62
CA ASP A 259 16.79 23.33 -7.29
C ASP A 259 15.57 23.34 -6.36
N TYR A 260 14.82 22.23 -6.39
CA TYR A 260 13.62 22.08 -5.56
C TYR A 260 13.94 22.02 -4.07
N TYR A 261 15.14 21.57 -3.70
CA TYR A 261 15.59 21.60 -2.30
C TYR A 261 15.66 23.04 -1.80
N GLU A 262 16.31 23.95 -2.54
CA GLU A 262 16.41 25.36 -2.16
C GLU A 262 15.04 26.05 -2.11
N HIS A 263 14.14 25.71 -3.04
CA HIS A 263 12.76 26.24 -3.05
C HIS A 263 11.97 25.81 -1.81
N ILE A 264 12.06 24.53 -1.42
CA ILE A 264 11.40 24.03 -0.21
C ILE A 264 11.99 24.69 1.03
N GLU A 265 13.31 24.75 1.17
CA GLU A 265 13.96 25.37 2.33
C GLU A 265 13.58 26.84 2.47
N THR A 266 13.49 27.57 1.36
CA THR A 266 13.02 28.96 1.35
C THR A 266 11.56 29.04 1.80
N ALA A 267 10.70 28.17 1.29
CA ALA A 267 9.29 28.14 1.66
C ALA A 267 9.06 27.78 3.14
N LEU A 268 9.80 26.83 3.69
CA LEU A 268 9.75 26.45 5.10
C LEU A 268 10.19 27.59 6.02
N ASN A 269 11.30 28.27 5.68
CA ASN A 269 11.75 29.46 6.42
C ASN A 269 10.69 30.58 6.43
N GLU A 270 9.98 30.79 5.32
CA GLU A 270 8.88 31.76 5.27
C GLU A 270 7.66 31.35 6.11
N ILE A 271 7.36 30.05 6.18
CA ILE A 271 6.28 29.51 7.02
C ILE A 271 6.60 29.73 8.50
N GLU A 272 7.83 29.46 8.92
CA GLU A 272 8.24 29.63 10.32
C GLU A 272 8.25 31.09 10.79
N THR A 273 8.45 32.02 9.85
CA THR A 273 8.61 33.46 10.17
C THR A 273 7.33 34.28 10.00
N ARG A 274 6.26 33.72 9.43
CA ARG A 274 4.99 34.43 9.19
C ARG A 274 3.85 33.87 10.04
N PRO A 275 3.01 34.72 10.64
CA PRO A 275 1.83 34.25 11.34
C PRO A 275 0.80 33.68 10.35
N LEU A 276 0.07 32.66 10.79
CA LEU A 276 -1.10 32.16 10.07
C LEU A 276 -2.20 33.24 10.09
N ASN A 277 -2.87 33.42 8.96
CA ASN A 277 -3.97 34.37 8.81
C ASN A 277 -5.26 33.62 8.48
N ASP A 278 -6.26 33.63 9.37
CA ASP A 278 -7.54 32.89 9.19
C ASP A 278 -8.52 33.53 8.17
N ASN A 279 -8.00 34.17 7.12
CA ASN A 279 -8.78 34.92 6.14
C ASN A 279 -8.91 34.21 4.78
N SER A 280 -8.52 32.93 4.64
CA SER A 280 -8.57 32.27 3.33
C SER A 280 -9.99 31.92 2.88
N THR A 281 -10.31 32.29 1.65
CA THR A 281 -11.17 31.48 0.79
C THR A 281 -10.30 30.46 0.08
N PHE A 282 -10.49 29.16 0.35
CA PHE A 282 -9.75 28.09 -0.33
C PHE A 282 -10.51 27.63 -1.58
N ASP A 283 -9.94 27.90 -2.75
CA ASP A 283 -10.47 27.40 -4.02
C ASP A 283 -9.76 26.08 -4.38
N GLU A 284 -10.47 24.98 -4.12
CA GLU A 284 -9.99 23.62 -4.35
C GLU A 284 -9.65 23.35 -5.82
N ALA A 285 -10.41 23.92 -6.76
CA ALA A 285 -10.24 23.70 -8.18
C ALA A 285 -9.05 24.49 -8.72
N ASP A 286 -8.87 25.74 -8.28
CA ASP A 286 -7.70 26.57 -8.62
C ASP A 286 -6.41 25.96 -8.09
N PHE A 287 -6.40 25.47 -6.84
CA PHE A 287 -5.23 24.81 -6.28
C PHE A 287 -4.89 23.52 -7.03
N LEU A 288 -5.89 22.68 -7.35
CA LEU A 288 -5.68 21.48 -8.17
C LEU A 288 -5.09 21.82 -9.54
N ALA A 289 -5.64 22.83 -10.23
CA ALA A 289 -5.15 23.26 -11.53
C ALA A 289 -3.69 23.76 -11.46
N THR A 290 -3.35 24.52 -10.42
CA THR A 290 -1.99 25.01 -10.17
C THR A 290 -1.01 23.85 -9.99
N LEU A 291 -1.35 22.85 -9.18
CA LEU A 291 -0.51 21.65 -8.96
C LEU A 291 -0.24 20.87 -10.26
N LEU A 292 -1.23 20.78 -11.15
CA LEU A 292 -1.11 20.03 -12.40
C LEU A 292 -0.31 20.79 -13.49
N GLN A 293 -0.29 22.12 -13.43
CA GLN A 293 0.39 22.97 -14.43
C GLN A 293 1.83 23.32 -14.06
N ALA A 294 2.16 23.39 -12.78
CA ALA A 294 3.46 23.85 -12.30
C ALA A 294 4.62 22.94 -12.72
N GLN A 295 5.66 23.54 -13.30
CA GLN A 295 6.90 22.86 -13.73
C GLN A 295 8.18 23.54 -13.20
N ASP A 296 8.05 24.64 -12.46
CA ASP A 296 9.14 25.56 -12.06
C ASP A 296 9.25 25.76 -10.54
N GLY A 297 8.54 24.94 -9.75
CA GLY A 297 8.47 25.08 -8.30
C GLY A 297 7.38 26.02 -7.78
N SER A 298 6.62 26.70 -8.66
CA SER A 298 5.46 27.53 -8.27
C SER A 298 4.38 26.79 -7.47
N SER A 299 4.30 25.46 -7.59
CA SER A 299 3.43 24.62 -6.78
C SER A 299 3.81 24.58 -5.29
N ILE A 300 5.11 24.71 -4.96
CA ILE A 300 5.59 24.84 -3.58
C ILE A 300 5.09 26.16 -2.99
N ASP A 301 5.21 27.25 -3.74
CA ASP A 301 4.72 28.56 -3.32
C ASP A 301 3.21 28.60 -3.14
N ALA A 302 2.45 27.94 -4.02
CA ALA A 302 1.01 27.82 -3.89
C ALA A 302 0.61 27.09 -2.59
N LEU A 303 1.24 25.94 -2.31
CA LEU A 303 1.01 25.18 -1.07
C LEU A 303 1.35 26.04 0.17
N LYS A 304 2.54 26.65 0.18
CA LYS A 304 3.01 27.55 1.24
C LYS A 304 2.00 28.68 1.49
N ASN A 305 1.55 29.34 0.44
CA ASN A 305 0.65 30.50 0.54
C ASN A 305 -0.70 30.08 1.12
N TYR A 306 -1.31 28.99 0.66
CA TYR A 306 -2.56 28.50 1.23
C TYR A 306 -2.39 28.08 2.70
N TYR A 307 -1.28 27.45 3.05
CA TYR A 307 -0.99 27.11 4.45
C TYR A 307 -0.88 28.36 5.33
N ILE A 308 -0.11 29.38 4.92
CA ILE A 308 0.02 30.66 5.65
C ILE A 308 -1.33 31.38 5.78
N GLN A 309 -2.26 31.18 4.83
CA GLN A 309 -3.62 31.70 4.92
C GLN A 309 -4.57 30.82 5.77
N GLY A 310 -4.04 29.88 6.55
CA GLY A 310 -4.81 29.11 7.52
C GLY A 310 -5.58 27.91 6.94
N VAL A 311 -5.31 27.50 5.69
CA VAL A 311 -5.95 26.29 5.13
C VAL A 311 -5.41 25.05 5.86
N PRO A 312 -6.29 24.17 6.41
CA PRO A 312 -5.85 22.97 7.12
C PRO A 312 -5.01 22.03 6.26
N LEU A 313 -3.93 21.48 6.84
CA LEU A 313 -3.04 20.54 6.14
C LEU A 313 -3.79 19.31 5.62
N THR A 314 -4.77 18.80 6.36
CA THR A 314 -5.63 17.68 5.92
C THR A 314 -6.34 17.99 4.60
N LYS A 315 -6.83 19.22 4.45
CA LYS A 315 -7.53 19.65 3.23
C LYS A 315 -6.56 19.85 2.07
N LEU A 316 -5.38 20.43 2.32
CA LEU A 316 -4.31 20.55 1.32
C LEU A 316 -3.84 19.17 0.84
N ALA A 317 -3.63 18.24 1.77
CA ALA A 317 -3.25 16.85 1.50
C ALA A 317 -4.28 16.13 0.63
N GLN A 318 -5.57 16.34 0.91
CA GLN A 318 -6.66 15.75 0.15
C GLN A 318 -6.63 16.22 -1.33
N ILE A 319 -6.38 17.51 -1.58
CA ILE A 319 -6.29 18.03 -2.95
C ILE A 319 -5.00 17.58 -3.65
N ILE A 320 -3.87 17.53 -2.94
CA ILE A 320 -2.60 17.01 -3.48
C ILE A 320 -2.74 15.54 -3.88
N THR A 321 -3.44 14.74 -3.07
CA THR A 321 -3.73 13.33 -3.38
C THR A 321 -4.62 13.19 -4.61
N LEU A 322 -5.61 14.08 -4.77
CA LEU A 322 -6.43 14.15 -5.97
C LEU A 322 -5.62 14.56 -7.22
N ALA A 323 -4.64 15.47 -7.07
CA ALA A 323 -3.73 15.84 -8.16
C ALA A 323 -2.89 14.64 -8.61
N ALA A 324 -2.39 13.83 -7.67
CA ALA A 324 -1.66 12.60 -7.96
C ALA A 324 -2.54 11.56 -8.67
N ALA A 325 -3.79 11.36 -8.22
CA ALA A 325 -4.75 10.51 -8.94
C ALA A 325 -5.02 11.04 -10.37
N THR A 326 -5.11 12.36 -10.53
CA THR A 326 -5.32 13.00 -11.84
C THR A 326 -4.16 12.75 -12.81
N ARG A 327 -2.91 12.67 -12.32
CA ARG A 327 -1.75 12.25 -13.13
C ARG A 327 -1.93 10.84 -13.69
N ILE A 328 -2.49 9.91 -12.91
CA ILE A 328 -2.82 8.54 -13.35
C ILE A 328 -3.95 8.55 -14.39
N VAL A 329 -4.98 9.39 -14.21
CA VAL A 329 -6.07 9.57 -15.20
C VAL A 329 -5.53 9.99 -16.57
N HIS A 330 -4.54 10.88 -16.59
CA HIS A 330 -3.94 11.39 -17.82
C HIS A 330 -2.70 10.63 -18.28
N PHE A 331 -2.40 9.49 -17.67
CA PHE A 331 -1.24 8.69 -18.03
C PHE A 331 -1.50 7.89 -19.32
N SER A 332 -0.59 8.02 -20.27
CA SER A 332 -0.71 7.37 -21.59
C SER A 332 -0.38 5.88 -21.49
N THR A 333 -1.19 5.04 -22.13
CA THR A 333 -0.92 3.60 -22.27
C THR A 333 0.29 3.31 -23.16
N GLN A 334 0.75 4.31 -23.93
CA GLN A 334 1.96 4.24 -24.76
C GLN A 334 3.26 4.28 -23.93
N ASN A 335 3.22 4.87 -22.73
CA ASN A 335 4.35 4.85 -21.78
C ASN A 335 4.68 3.43 -21.35
N ASP A 336 5.88 3.23 -20.79
CA ASP A 336 6.30 1.91 -20.35
C ASP A 336 5.47 1.43 -19.15
N PHE A 337 5.43 0.11 -18.98
CA PHE A 337 4.64 -0.48 -17.91
C PHE A 337 5.17 -0.06 -16.53
N ASP A 338 6.50 -0.04 -16.36
CA ASP A 338 7.11 0.37 -15.10
C ASP A 338 6.89 1.87 -14.79
N ASP A 339 6.65 2.71 -15.80
CA ASP A 339 6.36 4.14 -15.59
C ASP A 339 5.01 4.38 -14.90
N TRP A 340 4.07 3.40 -14.95
CA TRP A 340 2.87 3.44 -14.13
C TRP A 340 3.21 3.41 -12.64
N ASN A 341 4.29 2.73 -12.24
CA ASN A 341 4.73 2.71 -10.85
C ASN A 341 5.25 4.10 -10.42
N THR A 342 5.90 4.85 -11.31
CA THR A 342 6.39 6.20 -11.01
C THR A 342 5.24 7.13 -10.60
N VAL A 343 4.17 7.21 -11.41
CA VAL A 343 3.01 8.04 -11.06
C VAL A 343 2.23 7.49 -9.86
N LEU A 344 2.28 6.16 -9.63
CA LEU A 344 1.70 5.56 -8.43
C LEU A 344 2.47 5.95 -7.17
N HIS A 345 3.81 5.97 -7.18
CA HIS A 345 4.60 6.34 -6.00
C HIS A 345 4.20 7.71 -5.47
N THR A 346 3.99 8.67 -6.37
CA THR A 346 3.47 9.99 -6.01
C THR A 346 2.07 9.90 -5.38
N PHE A 347 1.17 9.07 -5.91
CA PHE A 347 -0.18 8.87 -5.37
C PHE A 347 -0.19 8.15 -4.01
N SER A 348 0.55 7.06 -3.86
CA SER A 348 0.61 6.31 -2.60
C SER A 348 1.29 7.13 -1.50
N HIS A 349 2.34 7.89 -1.81
CA HIS A 349 2.94 8.84 -0.87
C HIS A 349 1.93 9.94 -0.47
N ALA A 350 1.25 10.56 -1.43
CA ALA A 350 0.23 11.59 -1.14
C ALA A 350 -0.87 11.05 -0.21
N HIS A 351 -1.39 9.87 -0.53
CA HIS A 351 -2.38 9.16 0.29
C HIS A 351 -1.84 8.88 1.70
N ALA A 352 -0.61 8.37 1.84
CA ALA A 352 -0.01 8.08 3.14
C ALA A 352 0.15 9.35 3.99
N VAL A 353 0.50 10.49 3.39
CA VAL A 353 0.55 11.78 4.08
C VAL A 353 -0.84 12.23 4.52
N HIS A 354 -1.85 12.13 3.65
CA HIS A 354 -3.23 12.47 4.00
C HIS A 354 -3.78 11.57 5.12
N ALA A 355 -3.55 10.26 5.04
CA ALA A 355 -3.92 9.30 6.08
C ALA A 355 -3.24 9.58 7.42
N ALA A 356 -1.94 9.93 7.41
CA ALA A 356 -1.22 10.32 8.62
C ALA A 356 -1.79 11.59 9.25
N LEU A 357 -2.06 12.64 8.46
CA LEU A 357 -2.66 13.90 8.93
C LEU A 357 -4.09 13.72 9.49
N LEU A 358 -4.81 12.68 9.08
CA LEU A 358 -6.10 12.34 9.67
C LEU A 358 -5.98 11.60 11.01
N ARG A 359 -4.83 11.00 11.31
CA ARG A 359 -4.56 10.30 12.57
C ARG A 359 -4.04 11.22 13.66
N PHE A 360 -3.27 12.25 13.31
CA PHE A 360 -2.72 13.23 14.27
C PHE A 360 -2.46 14.59 13.62
N GLU A 361 -2.53 15.64 14.43
CA GLU A 361 -2.20 17.00 14.00
C GLU A 361 -0.70 17.27 14.23
N ASP A 362 0.01 17.65 13.15
CA ASP A 362 1.38 18.13 13.25
C ASP A 362 1.71 19.12 12.12
N PRO A 363 1.90 20.41 12.43
CA PRO A 363 2.29 21.43 11.46
C PRO A 363 3.53 21.08 10.63
N THR A 364 4.46 20.31 11.18
CA THR A 364 5.72 19.95 10.49
C THR A 364 5.50 19.04 9.29
N LEU A 365 4.36 18.35 9.20
CA LEU A 365 4.02 17.48 8.07
C LEU A 365 3.77 18.24 6.76
N ILE A 366 3.75 19.58 6.79
CA ILE A 366 3.84 20.38 5.56
C ILE A 366 5.06 20.01 4.70
N ARG A 367 6.17 19.56 5.32
CA ARG A 367 7.35 19.07 4.59
C ARG A 367 6.99 17.90 3.67
N ALA A 368 6.22 16.93 4.18
CA ALA A 368 5.77 15.79 3.38
C ALA A 368 4.86 16.19 2.21
N LEU A 369 4.01 17.21 2.41
CA LEU A 369 3.21 17.78 1.33
C LEU A 369 4.10 18.43 0.27
N MET A 370 5.12 19.20 0.67
CA MET A 370 6.08 19.78 -0.26
C MET A 370 6.84 18.73 -1.06
N HIS A 371 7.25 17.62 -0.43
CA HIS A 371 7.87 16.48 -1.13
C HIS A 371 6.95 15.93 -2.22
N THR A 372 5.67 15.73 -1.88
CA THR A 372 4.66 15.22 -2.83
C THR A 372 4.44 16.18 -4.00
N VAL A 373 4.38 17.48 -3.70
CA VAL A 373 4.21 18.54 -4.70
C VAL A 373 5.38 18.59 -5.69
N VAL A 374 6.61 18.41 -5.20
CA VAL A 374 7.78 18.30 -6.09
C VAL A 374 7.67 17.05 -6.96
N SER A 375 7.32 15.90 -6.38
CA SER A 375 7.13 14.65 -7.15
C SER A 375 6.09 14.82 -8.27
N LEU A 376 4.97 15.50 -8.01
CA LEU A 376 3.96 15.85 -9.02
C LEU A 376 4.50 16.68 -10.18
N SER A 377 5.36 17.67 -9.90
CA SER A 377 6.00 18.50 -10.93
C SER A 377 7.04 17.69 -11.71
N LEU A 378 7.82 16.87 -11.02
CA LEU A 378 8.82 16.00 -11.62
C LEU A 378 8.19 14.97 -12.56
N ASP A 379 7.04 14.41 -12.24
CA ASP A 379 6.36 13.37 -13.04
C ASP A 379 5.51 13.94 -14.18
N SER A 380 5.41 15.26 -14.29
CA SER A 380 4.53 15.93 -15.24
C SER A 380 4.80 15.58 -16.71
N PHE A 381 6.04 15.23 -17.06
CA PHE A 381 6.42 14.84 -18.43
C PHE A 381 5.77 13.52 -18.89
N LEU A 382 5.39 12.64 -17.96
CA LEU A 382 4.74 11.36 -18.26
C LEU A 382 3.29 11.54 -18.78
N ASN A 383 2.75 12.75 -18.67
CA ASN A 383 1.46 13.13 -19.26
C ASN A 383 1.63 14.04 -20.49
N ILE A 384 2.75 13.96 -21.23
CA ILE A 384 2.96 14.74 -22.46
C ILE A 384 3.14 13.79 -23.67
N PRO A 385 2.15 13.68 -24.58
CA PRO A 385 0.80 14.26 -24.49
C PRO A 385 -0.07 13.56 -23.43
N ALA A 386 -1.04 14.28 -22.89
CA ALA A 386 -1.93 13.75 -21.86
C ALA A 386 -2.96 12.79 -22.48
N ALA A 387 -3.16 11.63 -21.85
CA ALA A 387 -4.26 10.75 -22.21
C ALA A 387 -5.61 11.47 -22.02
N LYS A 388 -6.56 11.21 -22.91
CA LYS A 388 -7.90 11.79 -22.82
C LYS A 388 -8.59 11.21 -21.59
N ARG A 389 -9.23 12.07 -20.80
CA ARG A 389 -10.05 11.62 -19.67
C ARG A 389 -11.22 10.75 -20.20
N PRO A 390 -11.41 9.53 -19.68
CA PRO A 390 -12.57 8.69 -19.98
C PRO A 390 -13.88 9.43 -19.77
N LYS A 391 -14.86 9.14 -20.62
CA LYS A 391 -16.20 9.76 -20.57
C LYS A 391 -17.25 8.68 -20.33
N PRO A 392 -18.35 9.01 -19.61
CA PRO A 392 -19.43 8.07 -19.45
C PRO A 392 -20.05 7.75 -20.82
N VAL A 393 -20.23 6.46 -21.06
CA VAL A 393 -20.90 5.87 -22.22
C VAL A 393 -22.26 5.30 -21.83
N ARG A 394 -23.13 5.04 -22.82
CA ARG A 394 -24.35 4.26 -22.57
C ARG A 394 -23.97 2.80 -22.38
N LEU A 395 -24.36 2.21 -21.25
CA LEU A 395 -24.21 0.78 -21.01
C LEU A 395 -25.38 0.04 -21.66
N GLU A 396 -25.08 -0.92 -22.53
CA GLU A 396 -26.08 -1.87 -23.04
C GLU A 396 -26.34 -3.00 -22.02
N ASP A 397 -25.28 -3.37 -21.30
CA ASP A 397 -25.28 -4.33 -20.21
C ASP A 397 -24.47 -3.73 -19.04
N ASP A 398 -25.12 -3.56 -17.88
CA ASP A 398 -24.54 -3.06 -16.64
C ASP A 398 -24.24 -4.17 -15.62
N GLN A 399 -24.31 -5.45 -16.03
CA GLN A 399 -23.91 -6.58 -15.20
C GLN A 399 -22.39 -6.55 -14.92
N LEU A 400 -22.00 -6.79 -13.66
CA LEU A 400 -20.59 -6.75 -13.25
C LEU A 400 -19.76 -7.89 -13.85
N ASP A 401 -20.37 -9.02 -14.21
CA ASP A 401 -19.68 -10.10 -14.92
C ASP A 401 -19.14 -9.61 -16.27
N HIS A 402 -19.91 -8.79 -17.01
CA HIS A 402 -19.46 -8.18 -18.25
C HIS A 402 -18.28 -7.22 -18.03
N PHE A 403 -18.26 -6.51 -16.90
CA PHE A 403 -17.14 -5.66 -16.53
C PHE A 403 -15.88 -6.48 -16.21
N LEU A 404 -16.01 -7.60 -15.49
CA LEU A 404 -14.90 -8.51 -15.21
C LEU A 404 -14.29 -9.07 -16.50
N ASP A 405 -15.12 -9.45 -17.48
CA ASP A 405 -14.66 -9.97 -18.77
C ASP A 405 -13.75 -8.98 -19.53
N LEU A 406 -13.88 -7.67 -19.30
CA LEU A 406 -13.00 -6.68 -19.92
C LEU A 406 -11.54 -6.93 -19.54
N PHE A 407 -11.26 -7.28 -18.29
CA PHE A 407 -9.93 -7.52 -17.74
C PHE A 407 -9.32 -8.85 -18.19
N ASP A 408 -10.02 -9.65 -19.02
CA ASP A 408 -9.48 -10.85 -19.68
C ASP A 408 -8.92 -10.55 -21.08
N THR A 409 -9.07 -9.31 -21.52
CA THR A 409 -8.52 -8.79 -22.78
C THR A 409 -7.30 -7.92 -22.52
N GLN A 410 -6.39 -7.80 -23.49
CA GLN A 410 -5.18 -7.00 -23.29
C GLN A 410 -5.49 -5.49 -23.35
N GLN A 411 -5.07 -4.76 -22.32
CA GLN A 411 -5.13 -3.29 -22.21
C GLN A 411 -6.52 -2.66 -22.43
N PRO A 412 -7.59 -3.10 -21.74
CA PRO A 412 -8.94 -2.54 -21.84
C PRO A 412 -9.07 -1.19 -21.11
N VAL A 413 -7.97 -0.43 -20.94
CA VAL A 413 -7.83 0.69 -20.01
C VAL A 413 -8.93 1.74 -20.15
N GLU A 414 -9.12 2.25 -21.38
CA GLU A 414 -10.11 3.31 -21.64
C GLU A 414 -11.55 2.78 -21.57
N THR A 415 -11.78 1.56 -22.07
CA THR A 415 -13.09 0.91 -22.09
C THR A 415 -13.56 0.60 -20.67
N ALA A 416 -12.71 -0.01 -19.84
CA ALA A 416 -13.01 -0.35 -18.46
C ALA A 416 -13.27 0.92 -17.63
N ALA A 417 -12.44 1.96 -17.78
CA ALA A 417 -12.63 3.21 -17.05
C ALA A 417 -13.92 3.93 -17.46
N SER A 418 -14.26 3.96 -18.75
CA SER A 418 -15.52 4.52 -19.23
C SER A 418 -16.73 3.73 -18.73
N TRP A 419 -16.63 2.40 -18.70
CA TRP A 419 -17.68 1.51 -18.18
C TRP A 419 -17.91 1.74 -16.67
N ALA A 420 -16.85 1.76 -15.87
CA ALA A 420 -16.92 1.96 -14.42
C ALA A 420 -17.53 3.33 -14.08
N LEU A 421 -17.12 4.38 -14.80
CA LEU A 421 -17.69 5.71 -14.64
C LEU A 421 -19.18 5.74 -14.97
N SER A 422 -19.60 5.10 -16.07
CA SER A 422 -21.01 4.97 -16.44
C SER A 422 -21.84 4.24 -15.41
N TYR A 423 -21.30 3.14 -14.86
CA TYR A 423 -21.96 2.38 -13.80
C TYR A 423 -22.17 3.27 -12.58
N ALA A 424 -21.13 3.96 -12.12
CA ALA A 424 -21.20 4.86 -10.97
C ALA A 424 -22.18 6.03 -11.15
N HIS A 425 -22.41 6.50 -12.39
CA HIS A 425 -23.40 7.55 -12.68
C HIS A 425 -24.85 7.03 -12.73
N GLN A 426 -25.04 5.73 -12.95
CA GLN A 426 -26.37 5.10 -13.03
C GLN A 426 -26.82 4.49 -11.71
N HIS A 427 -25.88 4.19 -10.81
CA HIS A 427 -26.14 3.50 -9.55
C HIS A 427 -25.86 4.41 -8.34
N SER A 428 -26.75 4.38 -7.35
CA SER A 428 -26.55 5.11 -6.10
C SER A 428 -25.58 4.42 -5.14
N ASP A 429 -25.44 3.10 -5.26
CA ASP A 429 -24.50 2.28 -4.49
C ASP A 429 -23.42 1.72 -5.41
N VAL A 430 -22.19 2.21 -5.23
CA VAL A 430 -21.02 1.78 -6.01
C VAL A 430 -20.19 0.70 -5.32
N ARG A 431 -20.58 0.24 -4.13
CA ARG A 431 -19.83 -0.82 -3.41
C ARG A 431 -19.67 -2.10 -4.26
N PRO A 432 -20.69 -2.56 -5.02
CA PRO A 432 -20.52 -3.71 -5.91
C PRO A 432 -19.46 -3.49 -7.00
N LEU A 433 -19.33 -2.26 -7.51
CA LEU A 433 -18.30 -1.92 -8.50
C LEU A 433 -16.88 -2.01 -7.90
N PHE A 434 -16.66 -1.46 -6.70
CA PHE A 434 -15.37 -1.58 -6.02
C PHE A 434 -15.03 -3.04 -5.68
N ALA A 435 -16.02 -3.86 -5.33
CA ALA A 435 -15.84 -5.29 -5.14
C ALA A 435 -15.39 -5.99 -6.43
N ALA A 436 -16.02 -5.65 -7.57
CA ALA A 436 -15.66 -6.20 -8.88
C ALA A 436 -14.27 -5.75 -9.34
N ILE A 437 -13.87 -4.49 -9.12
CA ILE A 437 -12.50 -4.04 -9.39
C ILE A 437 -11.48 -4.83 -8.54
N GLY A 438 -11.80 -5.07 -7.25
CA GLY A 438 -10.97 -5.88 -6.37
C GLY A 438 -10.85 -7.33 -6.83
N GLU A 439 -11.93 -7.91 -7.33
CA GLU A 439 -11.94 -9.25 -7.93
C GLU A 439 -11.12 -9.31 -9.23
N ALA A 440 -11.26 -8.32 -10.12
CA ALA A 440 -10.47 -8.20 -11.34
C ALA A 440 -8.96 -8.11 -11.05
N MET A 441 -8.59 -7.44 -9.97
CA MET A 441 -7.20 -7.36 -9.50
C MET A 441 -6.72 -8.69 -8.89
N LEU A 442 -7.49 -9.29 -7.98
CA LEU A 442 -7.06 -10.46 -7.18
C LEU A 442 -7.19 -11.81 -7.90
N ARG A 443 -7.82 -11.85 -9.08
CA ARG A 443 -7.76 -13.01 -9.99
C ARG A 443 -6.43 -13.09 -10.76
N GLU A 444 -5.66 -12.00 -10.79
CA GLU A 444 -4.31 -11.92 -11.35
C GLU A 444 -3.24 -12.09 -10.26
N ASP A 445 -1.99 -12.33 -10.67
CA ASP A 445 -0.81 -12.25 -9.79
C ASP A 445 -0.45 -10.77 -9.54
N ALA A 446 -1.37 -10.04 -8.90
CA ALA A 446 -1.26 -8.61 -8.67
C ALA A 446 0.03 -8.26 -7.91
N LYS A 447 0.79 -7.31 -8.46
CA LYS A 447 2.02 -6.81 -7.83
C LYS A 447 1.67 -5.89 -6.66
N PHE A 448 2.64 -5.73 -5.76
CA PHE A 448 2.62 -4.80 -4.62
C PHE A 448 1.90 -3.47 -4.91
N HIS A 449 2.32 -2.78 -5.97
CA HIS A 449 1.81 -1.48 -6.39
C HIS A 449 0.32 -1.49 -6.78
N THR A 450 -0.17 -2.52 -7.47
CA THR A 450 -1.60 -2.63 -7.83
C THR A 450 -2.47 -2.78 -6.57
N LEU A 451 -2.00 -3.55 -5.59
CA LEU A 451 -2.68 -3.73 -4.31
C LEU A 451 -2.71 -2.42 -3.49
N GLN A 452 -1.62 -1.64 -3.52
CA GLN A 452 -1.58 -0.30 -2.92
C GLN A 452 -2.53 0.68 -3.61
N MET A 453 -2.56 0.68 -4.94
CA MET A 453 -3.45 1.54 -5.71
C MET A 453 -4.92 1.31 -5.32
N TYR A 454 -5.32 0.04 -5.20
CA TYR A 454 -6.68 -0.32 -4.82
C TYR A 454 -7.06 0.20 -3.45
N GLU A 455 -6.21 -0.02 -2.43
CA GLU A 455 -6.50 0.43 -1.08
C GLU A 455 -6.53 1.95 -0.95
N ALA A 456 -5.51 2.64 -1.47
CA ALA A 456 -5.44 4.09 -1.42
C ALA A 456 -6.63 4.74 -2.13
N ALA A 457 -6.99 4.28 -3.33
CA ALA A 457 -8.14 4.82 -4.06
C ALA A 457 -9.47 4.54 -3.35
N CYS A 458 -9.64 3.36 -2.74
CA CYS A 458 -10.82 3.06 -1.93
C CYS A 458 -10.95 4.00 -0.74
N PHE A 459 -9.86 4.22 0.00
CA PHE A 459 -9.84 5.12 1.15
C PHE A 459 -10.16 6.55 0.75
N GLU A 460 -9.48 7.09 -0.26
CA GLU A 460 -9.67 8.47 -0.71
C GLU A 460 -11.07 8.70 -1.28
N TYR A 461 -11.61 7.72 -2.02
CA TYR A 461 -12.98 7.78 -2.53
C TYR A 461 -13.98 7.92 -1.38
N ASP A 462 -13.86 7.08 -0.33
CA ASP A 462 -14.75 7.13 0.83
C ASP A 462 -14.64 8.46 1.61
N LYS A 463 -13.49 9.14 1.57
CA LYS A 463 -13.33 10.48 2.18
C LYS A 463 -14.09 11.55 1.41
N TRP A 464 -14.07 11.48 0.07
CA TRP A 464 -14.85 12.39 -0.77
C TRP A 464 -16.34 12.07 -0.76
N ASP A 465 -16.72 10.80 -0.66
CA ASP A 465 -18.13 10.36 -0.63
C ASP A 465 -18.89 10.87 0.59
N LYS A 466 -18.18 11.13 1.70
CA LYS A 466 -18.74 11.73 2.91
C LYS A 466 -18.98 13.24 2.80
N GLN A 467 -18.55 13.89 1.72
CA GLN A 467 -18.66 15.33 1.53
C GLN A 467 -19.80 15.68 0.56
N ASP A 468 -20.69 16.58 0.97
CA ASP A 468 -21.78 17.09 0.13
C ASP A 468 -21.41 18.45 -0.47
N VAL A 469 -20.39 18.44 -1.35
CA VAL A 469 -19.93 19.63 -2.08
C VAL A 469 -19.80 19.33 -3.58
N PRO A 470 -20.07 20.30 -4.49
CA PRO A 470 -20.03 20.06 -5.92
C PRO A 470 -18.70 19.46 -6.43
N PHE A 471 -17.58 19.89 -5.84
CA PHE A 471 -16.24 19.40 -6.19
C PHE A 471 -16.02 17.92 -5.85
N ALA A 472 -16.72 17.39 -4.83
CA ALA A 472 -16.56 16.01 -4.39
C ALA A 472 -16.98 14.99 -5.47
N LYS A 473 -17.94 15.33 -6.33
CA LYS A 473 -18.34 14.46 -7.43
C LYS A 473 -17.20 14.27 -8.44
N GLU A 474 -16.56 15.36 -8.86
CA GLU A 474 -15.43 15.30 -9.79
C GLU A 474 -14.21 14.59 -9.19
N ALA A 475 -13.96 14.81 -7.89
CA ALA A 475 -12.93 14.11 -7.15
C ALA A 475 -13.16 12.59 -7.11
N LYS A 476 -14.39 12.15 -6.79
CA LYS A 476 -14.80 10.74 -6.80
C LYS A 476 -14.65 10.11 -8.18
N ASP A 477 -15.14 10.78 -9.22
CA ASP A 477 -15.00 10.30 -10.60
C ASP A 477 -13.53 10.13 -10.98
N THR A 478 -12.66 11.07 -10.58
CA THR A 478 -11.22 11.01 -10.85
C THR A 478 -10.55 9.83 -10.17
N LEU A 479 -10.85 9.57 -8.90
CA LEU A 479 -10.31 8.44 -8.15
C LEU A 479 -10.77 7.09 -8.73
N LEU A 480 -12.06 6.98 -9.09
CA LEU A 480 -12.60 5.77 -9.71
C LEU A 480 -11.95 5.50 -11.08
N ILE A 481 -11.77 6.54 -11.89
CA ILE A 481 -11.10 6.43 -13.19
C ILE A 481 -9.64 6.03 -12.99
N ALA A 482 -8.90 6.70 -12.10
CA ALA A 482 -7.50 6.39 -11.83
C ALA A 482 -7.32 4.93 -11.41
N LEU A 483 -8.14 4.47 -10.46
CA LEU A 483 -8.17 3.09 -9.98
C LEU A 483 -8.42 2.10 -11.13
N THR A 484 -9.50 2.31 -11.88
CA THR A 484 -9.91 1.39 -12.93
C THR A 484 -8.87 1.32 -14.05
N ARG A 485 -8.33 2.48 -14.46
CA ARG A 485 -7.25 2.55 -15.46
C ARG A 485 -6.02 1.78 -15.00
N TYR A 486 -5.59 1.99 -13.76
CA TYR A 486 -4.41 1.35 -13.22
C TYR A 486 -4.57 -0.17 -13.17
N VAL A 487 -5.68 -0.68 -12.60
CA VAL A 487 -5.96 -2.12 -12.57
C VAL A 487 -6.05 -2.70 -13.98
N ALA A 488 -6.77 -2.03 -14.90
CA ALA A 488 -6.90 -2.49 -16.28
C ALA A 488 -5.57 -2.47 -17.07
N ALA A 489 -4.64 -1.59 -16.72
CA ALA A 489 -3.30 -1.59 -17.31
C ALA A 489 -2.45 -2.78 -16.85
N HIS A 490 -2.79 -3.38 -15.69
CA HIS A 490 -2.06 -4.48 -15.05
C HIS A 490 -2.79 -5.84 -15.12
N SER A 491 -3.98 -5.87 -15.72
CA SER A 491 -4.85 -7.06 -15.81
C SER A 491 -5.36 -7.26 -17.26
N PRO A 492 -5.07 -8.40 -17.91
CA PRO A 492 -4.33 -9.54 -17.36
C PRO A 492 -2.83 -9.22 -17.24
N THR A 493 -2.14 -9.98 -16.39
CA THR A 493 -0.71 -9.78 -16.10
C THR A 493 0.09 -9.61 -17.40
N PRO A 494 0.75 -8.45 -17.63
CA PRO A 494 1.27 -8.12 -18.94
C PRO A 494 2.50 -8.95 -19.30
N ARG A 495 2.67 -9.18 -20.62
CA ARG A 495 3.88 -9.78 -21.18
C ARG A 495 4.92 -8.67 -21.40
N GLU A 496 5.71 -8.36 -20.36
CA GLU A 496 6.67 -7.24 -20.38
C GLU A 496 7.80 -7.43 -21.40
N LEU A 497 8.39 -8.63 -21.50
CA LEU A 497 9.57 -8.87 -22.35
C LEU A 497 9.32 -8.62 -23.86
N PRO A 498 8.22 -9.11 -24.48
CA PRO A 498 7.91 -8.77 -25.86
C PRO A 498 7.74 -7.26 -26.10
N ARG A 499 7.15 -6.54 -25.15
CA ARG A 499 6.87 -5.11 -25.30
C ARG A 499 8.15 -4.28 -25.40
N PHE A 500 9.17 -4.56 -24.58
CA PHE A 500 10.47 -3.90 -24.69
C PHE A 500 11.15 -4.16 -26.03
N ALA A 501 11.04 -5.40 -26.54
CA ALA A 501 11.55 -5.72 -27.87
C ALA A 501 10.83 -4.90 -28.95
N ASP A 502 9.52 -4.72 -28.84
CA ASP A 502 8.74 -3.90 -29.78
C ASP A 502 9.11 -2.41 -29.70
N ILE A 503 9.25 -1.84 -28.50
CA ILE A 503 9.70 -0.44 -28.32
C ILE A 503 11.09 -0.24 -28.92
N ALA A 504 12.02 -1.17 -28.64
CA ALA A 504 13.36 -1.14 -29.23
C ALA A 504 13.30 -1.22 -30.77
N TRP A 505 12.42 -2.05 -31.34
CA TRP A 505 12.19 -2.12 -32.78
C TRP A 505 11.65 -0.82 -33.37
N ARG A 506 10.67 -0.18 -32.72
CA ARG A 506 10.09 1.11 -33.13
C ARG A 506 11.15 2.22 -33.12
N LEU A 507 11.91 2.32 -32.03
CA LEU A 507 13.04 3.26 -31.91
C LEU A 507 14.10 3.01 -32.99
N HIS A 508 14.45 1.75 -33.27
CA HIS A 508 15.39 1.40 -34.33
C HIS A 508 14.91 1.85 -35.73
N ARG A 509 13.60 1.86 -35.97
CA ARG A 509 12.98 2.32 -37.23
C ARG A 509 12.79 3.84 -37.30
N GLY A 510 13.18 4.58 -36.26
CA GLY A 510 12.96 6.02 -36.18
C GLY A 510 11.49 6.40 -35.99
N GLU A 511 10.65 5.46 -35.56
CA GLU A 511 9.25 5.74 -35.23
C GLU A 511 9.19 6.57 -33.95
N LYS A 512 8.21 7.48 -33.86
CA LYS A 512 7.94 8.18 -32.60
C LYS A 512 7.27 7.19 -31.65
N VAL A 513 7.81 7.07 -30.44
CA VAL A 513 7.22 6.23 -29.39
C VAL A 513 5.87 6.80 -28.94
N PHE A 514 5.77 8.14 -28.95
CA PHE A 514 4.58 8.90 -28.58
C PHE A 514 3.97 9.61 -29.80
N GLU A 515 2.73 9.30 -30.14
CA GLU A 515 1.92 10.05 -31.10
C GLU A 515 0.67 10.61 -30.42
N GLN A 516 0.16 11.75 -30.89
CA GLN A 516 -1.07 12.33 -30.36
C GLN A 516 -2.26 11.42 -30.73
N GLU A 517 -2.94 10.85 -29.72
CA GLU A 517 -4.21 10.11 -29.88
C GLU A 517 -5.44 11.01 -30.05
#